data_AF-A0A0P7YJY6-F1
#
_entry.id   AF-A0A0P7YJY6-F1
#
_cell.length_a   1.000
_cell.length_b   1.000
_cell.length_c   1.000
_cell.angle_alpha   90.00
_cell.angle_beta   90.00
_cell.angle_gamma   90.00
#
_symmetry.space_group_name_H-M   'P 1'
#
loop_
_entity.id
_entity.type
_entity.pdbx_description
1 polymer ?
#
loop_
_entity_poly.entity_id
_entity_poly.type
_entity_poly.pdbx_seq_one_letter_code
_entity_poly.pdbx_strand_id
1 'polypeptide(L)'
;MKKIASIAILAGIVACGGESETGLKPTIEKTYETTLTKEVLHRENGDPFIKISVEQTPILDTLHPNITTANMALMTYSELDEEERTNIPEIDIEFKKSGQLTQSFTYEVPFMKGVYEKAKVFDQLSFALLNRQFELLDQRRNTEAVKQGIAPLLEQKIEVLEEKYGPLQGYETFGLAEVGGQSGRAYQFQAFLNFGEQKIPYFFYLDTREEEDQWLGFSIQN
;
A
#
# COMPACT_ATOMS: atom_id res chain seq x y z
N MET A 1 26.61 -62.41 9.27
CA MET A 1 26.90 -61.28 8.37
C MET A 1 25.70 -60.33 8.37
N LYS A 2 25.97 -59.04 8.51
CA LYS A 2 25.08 -58.00 9.06
C LYS A 2 24.04 -57.52 8.04
N LYS A 3 22.81 -57.29 8.52
CA LYS A 3 21.72 -56.61 7.80
C LYS A 3 22.09 -55.13 7.64
N ILE A 4 22.09 -54.61 6.41
CA ILE A 4 22.29 -53.18 6.13
C ILE A 4 20.90 -52.56 6.00
N ALA A 5 20.49 -51.84 7.05
CA ALA A 5 19.36 -50.93 7.00
C ALA A 5 19.78 -49.68 6.22
N SER A 6 19.11 -49.39 5.11
CA SER A 6 19.28 -48.13 4.39
C SER A 6 18.31 -47.12 4.98
N ILE A 7 18.85 -46.16 5.72
CA ILE A 7 18.16 -44.97 6.20
C ILE A 7 18.02 -44.03 5.00
N ALA A 8 16.80 -43.91 4.46
CA ALA A 8 16.48 -42.84 3.52
C ALA A 8 16.43 -41.53 4.31
N ILE A 9 17.47 -40.71 4.16
CA ILE A 9 17.52 -39.35 4.67
C ILE A 9 16.51 -38.56 3.83
N LEU A 10 15.36 -38.23 4.43
CA LEU A 10 14.43 -37.24 3.92
C LEU A 10 15.10 -35.87 4.08
N ALA A 11 15.93 -35.51 3.09
CA ALA A 11 16.53 -34.18 3.00
C ALA A 11 15.39 -33.18 2.86
N GLY A 12 15.30 -32.27 3.84
CA GLY A 12 14.25 -31.28 3.94
C GLY A 12 14.09 -30.53 2.63
N ILE A 13 12.84 -30.40 2.21
CA ILE A 13 12.40 -29.28 1.40
C ILE A 13 12.61 -28.07 2.31
N VAL A 14 13.83 -27.55 2.34
CA VAL A 14 14.04 -26.12 2.57
C VAL A 14 13.30 -25.50 1.40
N ALA A 15 12.07 -25.07 1.67
CA ALA A 15 11.41 -24.09 0.85
C ALA A 15 12.31 -22.86 0.89
N CYS A 16 13.32 -22.87 0.02
CA CYS A 16 13.93 -21.70 -0.53
C CYS A 16 12.85 -21.08 -1.43
N GLY A 17 11.79 -20.59 -0.79
CA GLY A 17 11.01 -19.49 -1.33
C GLY A 17 11.94 -18.31 -1.27
N GLY A 18 12.89 -18.29 -2.20
CA GLY A 18 13.56 -17.05 -2.55
C GLY A 18 12.43 -16.07 -2.78
N GLU A 19 12.40 -15.04 -1.95
CA GLU A 19 11.70 -13.81 -2.25
C GLU A 19 12.22 -13.41 -3.63
N SER A 20 11.50 -13.81 -4.67
CA SER A 20 11.58 -13.12 -5.95
C SER A 20 11.04 -11.74 -5.63
N GLU A 21 11.97 -10.82 -5.40
CA GLU A 21 11.73 -9.40 -5.19
C GLU A 21 10.57 -8.95 -6.08
N THR A 22 9.44 -8.71 -5.42
CA THR A 22 8.47 -7.66 -5.71
C THR A 22 8.40 -7.28 -7.19
N GLY A 23 7.39 -7.79 -7.89
CA GLY A 23 6.93 -7.16 -9.12
C GLY A 23 6.75 -5.67 -8.86
N LEU A 24 7.54 -4.85 -9.57
CA LEU A 24 7.67 -3.40 -9.48
C LEU A 24 6.51 -2.74 -8.72
N LYS A 25 6.73 -2.39 -7.44
CA LYS A 25 5.85 -1.44 -6.76
C LYS A 25 5.74 -0.22 -7.68
N PRO A 26 4.53 0.21 -8.08
CA PRO A 26 4.40 1.31 -9.04
C PRO A 26 5.10 2.56 -8.50
N THR A 27 5.79 3.30 -9.36
CA THR A 27 6.40 4.59 -8.99
C THR A 27 5.36 5.69 -8.99
N ILE A 28 5.66 6.83 -8.35
CA ILE A 28 4.76 8.00 -8.33
C ILE A 28 4.41 8.43 -9.76
N GLU A 29 5.38 8.46 -10.67
CA GLU A 29 5.16 8.83 -12.07
C GLU A 29 4.16 7.89 -12.74
N LYS A 30 4.26 6.58 -12.48
CA LYS A 30 3.36 5.58 -13.06
C LYS A 30 1.94 5.69 -12.50
N THR A 31 1.80 5.83 -11.18
CA THR A 31 0.49 5.89 -10.51
C THR A 31 -0.31 7.13 -10.88
N TYR A 32 0.37 8.27 -11.05
CA TYR A 32 -0.29 9.57 -11.27
C TYR A 32 -0.05 10.17 -12.66
N GLU A 33 0.51 9.38 -13.57
CA GLU A 33 0.80 9.77 -14.96
C GLU A 33 1.54 11.12 -15.05
N THR A 34 2.51 11.32 -14.16
CA THR A 34 3.20 12.60 -13.95
C THR A 34 4.71 12.45 -14.11
N THR A 35 5.42 13.58 -14.10
CA THR A 35 6.87 13.65 -13.98
C THR A 35 7.23 14.30 -12.66
N LEU A 36 8.32 13.85 -12.04
CA LEU A 36 8.81 14.44 -10.80
C LEU A 36 10.32 14.67 -10.80
N THR A 37 10.77 15.50 -9.86
CA THR A 37 12.16 15.62 -9.45
C THR A 37 12.29 15.34 -7.96
N LYS A 38 13.25 14.50 -7.57
CA LYS A 38 13.59 14.19 -6.17
C LYS A 38 14.95 14.82 -5.85
N GLU A 39 15.02 15.60 -4.78
CA GLU A 39 16.25 16.26 -4.30
C GLU A 39 16.37 16.08 -2.78
N VAL A 40 17.59 15.90 -2.27
CA VAL A 40 17.88 16.04 -0.83
C VAL A 40 18.43 17.43 -0.61
N LEU A 41 17.74 18.21 0.22
CA LEU A 41 18.06 19.61 0.52
C LEU A 41 18.23 19.80 2.02
N HIS A 42 18.65 21.01 2.43
CA HIS A 42 18.80 21.36 3.83
C HIS A 42 17.89 22.54 4.16
N ARG A 43 17.21 22.45 5.30
CA ARG A 43 16.48 23.54 5.93
C ARG A 43 17.46 24.63 6.40
N GLU A 44 16.95 25.81 6.75
CA GLU A 44 17.78 26.91 7.28
C GLU A 44 18.51 26.55 8.58
N ASN A 45 17.91 25.68 9.40
CA ASN A 45 18.52 25.16 10.63
C ASN A 45 19.56 24.06 10.38
N GLY A 46 19.80 23.68 9.13
CA GLY A 46 20.74 22.64 8.72
C GLY A 46 20.16 21.22 8.65
N ASP A 47 18.88 21.02 9.00
CA ASP A 47 18.27 19.69 8.94
C ASP A 47 18.06 19.25 7.48
N PRO A 48 18.43 18.01 7.10
CA PRO A 48 18.18 17.51 5.76
C PRO A 48 16.68 17.23 5.55
N PHE A 49 16.19 17.34 4.32
CA PHE A 49 14.85 16.90 3.94
C PHE A 49 14.84 16.42 2.49
N ILE A 50 13.91 15.53 2.16
CA ILE A 50 13.66 15.13 0.76
C ILE A 50 12.58 16.05 0.21
N LYS A 51 12.84 16.66 -0.95
CA LYS A 51 11.85 17.40 -1.73
C LYS A 51 11.50 16.60 -2.98
N ILE A 52 10.21 16.33 -3.15
CA ILE A 52 9.62 15.79 -4.37
C ILE A 52 8.82 16.92 -5.01
N SER A 53 9.24 17.37 -6.19
CA SER A 53 8.43 18.29 -7.00
C SER A 53 7.74 17.50 -8.11
N VAL A 54 6.40 17.55 -8.14
CA VAL A 54 5.54 16.80 -9.05
C VAL A 54 4.84 17.77 -10.00
N GLU A 55 4.89 17.51 -11.31
CA GLU A 55 4.11 18.30 -12.27
C GLU A 55 2.62 17.97 -12.16
N GLN A 56 1.79 19.00 -12.08
CA GLN A 56 0.35 18.87 -11.95
C GLN A 56 -0.24 18.35 -13.26
N THR A 57 -0.95 17.23 -13.18
CA THR A 57 -1.63 16.59 -14.31
C THR A 57 -3.14 16.63 -14.13
N PRO A 58 -3.93 16.48 -15.22
CA PRO A 58 -5.40 16.43 -15.09
C PRO A 58 -5.90 15.35 -14.13
N ILE A 59 -5.22 14.21 -14.01
CA ILE A 59 -5.59 13.17 -13.05
C ILE A 59 -5.38 13.66 -11.60
N LEU A 60 -4.29 14.37 -11.32
CA LEU A 60 -4.03 14.96 -10.00
C LEU A 60 -5.05 16.06 -9.64
N ASP A 61 -5.60 16.77 -10.62
CA ASP A 61 -6.68 17.75 -10.39
C ASP A 61 -8.01 17.10 -9.94
N THR A 62 -8.19 15.80 -10.18
CA THR A 62 -9.40 15.06 -9.76
C THR A 62 -9.29 14.39 -8.39
N LEU A 63 -8.07 14.29 -7.85
CA LEU A 63 -7.79 13.64 -6.57
C LEU A 63 -7.67 14.68 -5.46
N HIS A 64 -8.04 14.30 -4.24
CA HIS A 64 -7.88 15.19 -3.09
C HIS A 64 -6.38 15.29 -2.73
N PRO A 65 -5.77 16.49 -2.70
CA PRO A 65 -4.31 16.65 -2.52
C PRO A 65 -3.75 15.93 -1.30
N ASN A 66 -4.40 16.05 -0.14
CA ASN A 66 -3.95 15.37 1.10
C ASN A 66 -3.89 13.84 0.98
N ILE A 67 -4.75 13.24 0.15
CA ILE A 67 -4.83 11.79 -0.03
C ILE A 67 -3.70 11.31 -0.94
N THR A 68 -3.48 12.05 -2.02
CA THR A 68 -2.48 11.77 -3.03
C THR A 68 -1.06 12.00 -2.51
N THR A 69 -0.82 13.14 -1.84
CA THR A 69 0.50 13.51 -1.33
C THR A 69 0.93 12.64 -0.15
N ALA A 70 -0.02 12.15 0.67
CA ALA A 70 0.28 11.16 1.70
C ALA A 70 0.74 9.82 1.10
N ASN A 71 0.09 9.37 0.02
CA ASN A 71 0.54 8.17 -0.69
C ASN A 71 1.89 8.39 -1.39
N MET A 72 2.14 9.56 -1.98
CA MET A 72 3.46 9.90 -2.54
C MET A 72 4.58 9.91 -1.48
N ALA A 73 4.30 10.46 -0.29
CA ALA A 73 5.24 10.44 0.83
C ALA A 73 5.52 9.01 1.31
N LEU A 74 4.50 8.15 1.39
CA LEU A 74 4.64 6.73 1.71
C LEU A 74 5.49 5.98 0.66
N MET A 75 5.24 6.21 -0.63
CA MET A 75 6.03 5.63 -1.73
C MET A 75 7.48 6.06 -1.62
N THR A 76 7.73 7.35 -1.39
CA THR A 76 9.08 7.90 -1.19
C THR A 76 9.76 7.27 0.03
N TYR A 77 9.08 7.17 1.16
CA TYR A 77 9.59 6.53 2.38
C TYR A 77 9.96 5.06 2.15
N SER A 78 9.14 4.33 1.37
CA SER A 78 9.37 2.92 1.09
C SER A 78 10.64 2.65 0.28
N GLU A 79 11.11 3.65 -0.47
CA GLU A 79 12.35 3.59 -1.25
C GLU A 79 13.59 3.97 -0.46
N LEU A 80 13.43 4.62 0.71
CA LEU A 80 14.56 5.04 1.53
C LEU A 80 15.30 3.86 2.13
N ASP A 81 16.63 3.94 2.18
CA ASP A 81 17.43 2.99 2.94
C ASP A 81 17.37 3.26 4.46
N GLU A 82 18.01 2.40 5.26
CA GLU A 82 17.99 2.54 6.73
C GLU A 82 18.69 3.81 7.22
N GLU A 83 19.73 4.26 6.52
CA GLU A 83 20.47 5.47 6.87
C GLU A 83 19.60 6.71 6.60
N GLU A 84 18.99 6.79 5.42
CA GLU A 84 18.05 7.84 5.04
C GLU A 84 16.84 7.90 5.99
N ARG A 85 16.23 6.75 6.33
CA ARG A 85 15.10 6.68 7.27
C ARG A 85 15.44 7.16 8.69
N THR A 86 16.71 7.13 9.05
CA THR A 86 17.18 7.55 10.38
C THR A 86 17.58 9.03 10.39
N ASN A 87 18.16 9.52 9.29
CA ASN A 87 18.78 10.84 9.24
C ASN A 87 17.92 11.92 8.58
N ILE A 88 16.91 11.54 7.80
CA ILE A 88 16.03 12.49 7.12
C ILE A 88 14.71 12.57 7.90
N PRO A 89 14.41 13.69 8.59
CA PRO A 89 13.19 13.83 9.39
C PRO A 89 11.93 14.08 8.56
N GLU A 90 12.04 14.63 7.34
CA GLU A 90 10.90 15.14 6.58
C GLU A 90 10.96 14.83 5.08
N ILE A 91 9.77 14.63 4.50
CA ILE A 91 9.53 14.53 3.07
C ILE A 91 8.54 15.64 2.67
N ASP A 92 8.98 16.53 1.79
CA ASP A 92 8.15 17.58 1.18
C ASP A 92 7.66 17.14 -0.19
N ILE A 93 6.36 17.29 -0.44
CA ILE A 93 5.75 17.11 -1.75
C ILE A 93 5.22 18.45 -2.25
N GLU A 94 5.76 18.92 -3.37
CA GLU A 94 5.38 20.16 -4.04
C GLU A 94 4.67 19.86 -5.36
N PHE A 95 3.48 20.42 -5.56
CA PHE A 95 2.85 20.45 -6.88
C PHE A 95 3.29 21.68 -7.66
N LYS A 96 3.66 21.48 -8.93
CA LYS A 96 4.04 22.54 -9.85
C LYS A 96 3.11 22.53 -11.07
N LYS A 97 2.68 23.70 -11.51
CA LYS A 97 1.92 23.86 -12.76
C LYS A 97 2.63 24.88 -13.63
N SER A 98 3.09 24.47 -14.80
CA SER A 98 3.87 25.35 -15.69
C SER A 98 5.09 25.96 -14.99
N GLY A 99 5.78 25.16 -14.17
CA GLY A 99 6.99 25.54 -13.44
C GLY A 99 6.75 26.41 -12.19
N GLN A 100 5.50 26.77 -11.87
CA GLN A 100 5.17 27.52 -10.66
C GLN A 100 4.64 26.60 -9.56
N LEU A 101 5.12 26.79 -8.33
CA LEU A 101 4.61 26.10 -7.14
C LEU A 101 3.13 26.47 -6.94
N THR A 102 2.27 25.46 -6.79
CA THR A 102 0.84 25.65 -6.53
C THR A 102 0.46 25.23 -5.13
N GLN A 103 1.02 24.13 -4.63
CA GLN A 103 0.74 23.56 -3.30
C GLN A 103 1.98 22.84 -2.77
N SER A 104 2.11 22.79 -1.44
CA SER A 104 3.21 22.09 -0.76
C SER A 104 2.69 21.39 0.49
N PHE A 105 3.19 20.20 0.75
CA PHE A 105 2.83 19.36 1.89
C PHE A 105 4.09 18.76 2.50
N THR A 106 4.17 18.74 3.83
CA THR A 106 5.32 18.19 4.57
C THR A 106 4.85 17.01 5.40
N TYR A 107 5.61 15.92 5.35
CA TYR A 107 5.36 14.69 6.05
C TYR A 107 6.56 14.31 6.92
N GLU A 108 6.32 14.08 8.20
CA GLU A 108 7.32 13.57 9.11
C GLU A 108 7.62 12.08 8.82
N VAL A 109 8.91 11.75 8.66
CA VAL A 109 9.40 10.39 8.45
C VAL A 109 9.02 9.45 9.61
N PRO A 110 9.06 9.86 10.90
CA PRO A 110 8.53 9.06 11.99
C PRO A 110 7.06 8.66 11.83
N PHE A 111 6.21 9.56 11.33
CA PHE A 111 4.81 9.26 11.05
C PHE A 111 4.68 8.27 9.87
N MET A 112 5.47 8.46 8.80
CA MET A 112 5.50 7.54 7.65
C MET A 112 5.92 6.12 8.03
N LYS A 113 6.75 5.93 9.06
CA LYS A 113 7.11 4.59 9.56
C LYS A 113 5.87 3.79 10.00
N GLY A 114 5.00 4.37 10.82
CA GLY A 114 3.78 3.71 11.28
C GLY A 114 2.82 3.39 10.14
N VAL A 115 2.69 4.32 9.19
CA VAL A 115 1.91 4.12 7.96
C VAL A 115 2.50 2.98 7.12
N TYR A 116 3.83 2.91 6.98
CA TYR A 116 4.52 1.88 6.19
C TYR A 116 4.32 0.47 6.73
N GLU A 117 4.30 0.31 8.06
CA GLU A 117 3.94 -0.98 8.68
C GLU A 117 2.52 -1.41 8.28
N LYS A 118 1.55 -0.49 8.30
CA LYS A 118 0.18 -0.77 7.87
C LYS A 118 0.06 -0.96 6.36
N ALA A 119 0.89 -0.29 5.57
CA ALA A 119 0.96 -0.51 4.13
C ALA A 119 1.39 -1.94 3.78
N LYS A 120 2.33 -2.53 4.55
CA LYS A 120 2.71 -3.95 4.39
C LYS A 120 1.55 -4.89 4.67
N VAL A 121 0.72 -4.60 5.69
CA VAL A 121 -0.49 -5.38 5.97
C VAL A 121 -1.50 -5.23 4.83
N PHE A 122 -1.71 -4.01 4.34
CA PHE A 122 -2.55 -3.75 3.17
C PHE A 122 -2.09 -4.52 1.92
N ASP A 123 -0.79 -4.53 1.62
CA ASP A 123 -0.21 -5.26 0.49
C ASP A 123 -0.48 -6.77 0.63
N GLN A 124 -0.34 -7.32 1.84
CA GLN A 124 -0.63 -8.73 2.13
C GLN A 124 -2.11 -9.07 1.92
N LEU A 125 -3.03 -8.23 2.39
CA LEU A 125 -4.47 -8.42 2.23
C LEU A 125 -4.91 -8.28 0.75
N SER A 126 -4.34 -7.31 0.04
CA SER A 126 -4.61 -7.10 -1.39
C SER A 126 -4.04 -8.24 -2.25
N PHE A 127 -2.85 -8.76 -1.89
CA PHE A 127 -2.30 -9.96 -2.51
C PHE A 127 -3.14 -11.21 -2.21
N ALA A 128 -3.70 -11.33 -1.01
CA ALA A 128 -4.63 -12.41 -0.68
C ALA A 128 -5.90 -12.37 -1.54
N LEU A 129 -6.47 -11.18 -1.80
CA LEU A 129 -7.58 -11.01 -2.75
C LEU A 129 -7.20 -11.48 -4.16
N LEU A 130 -6.05 -11.03 -4.67
CA LEU A 130 -5.55 -11.41 -6.00
C LEU A 130 -5.38 -12.92 -6.16
N ASN A 131 -4.92 -13.60 -5.11
CA ASN A 131 -4.64 -15.04 -5.12
C ASN A 131 -5.80 -15.89 -4.58
N ARG A 132 -7.00 -15.30 -4.41
CA ARG A 132 -8.21 -15.98 -3.91
C ARG A 132 -8.02 -16.65 -2.53
N GLN A 133 -7.20 -16.06 -1.67
CA GLN A 133 -6.93 -16.53 -0.30
C GLN A 133 -7.86 -15.81 0.69
N PHE A 134 -9.17 -15.91 0.48
CA PHE A 134 -10.16 -15.13 1.23
C PHE A 134 -10.21 -15.49 2.73
N GLU A 135 -9.82 -16.71 3.11
CA GLU A 135 -9.71 -17.13 4.50
C GLU A 135 -8.71 -16.28 5.30
N LEU A 136 -7.63 -15.81 4.65
CA LEU A 136 -6.65 -14.94 5.30
C LEU A 136 -7.27 -13.58 5.69
N LEU A 137 -8.23 -13.10 4.90
CA LEU A 137 -8.98 -11.88 5.21
C LEU A 137 -9.85 -12.11 6.46
N ASP A 138 -10.57 -13.22 6.55
CA ASP A 138 -11.42 -13.49 7.73
C ASP A 138 -10.60 -13.71 9.00
N GLN A 139 -9.40 -14.32 8.90
CA GLN A 139 -8.49 -14.53 10.04
C GLN A 139 -7.92 -13.22 10.60
N ARG A 140 -7.74 -12.21 9.76
CA ARG A 140 -7.14 -10.92 10.14
C ARG A 140 -8.18 -9.81 10.35
N ARG A 141 -9.47 -10.14 10.38
CA ARG A 141 -10.50 -9.13 10.64
C ARG A 141 -10.49 -8.72 12.11
N ASN A 142 -10.79 -7.46 12.38
CA ASN A 142 -11.16 -7.06 13.72
C ASN A 142 -12.55 -7.62 14.04
N THR A 143 -12.67 -8.46 15.06
CA THR A 143 -13.90 -9.20 15.32
C THR A 143 -15.03 -8.34 15.88
N GLU A 144 -14.72 -7.16 16.41
CA GLU A 144 -15.68 -6.18 16.91
C GLU A 144 -16.22 -5.30 15.79
N ALA A 145 -15.39 -4.93 14.82
CA ALA A 145 -15.74 -4.05 13.70
C ALA A 145 -16.33 -4.80 12.50
N VAL A 146 -15.84 -6.02 12.23
CA VAL A 146 -16.16 -6.79 11.02
C VAL A 146 -16.85 -8.10 11.40
N LYS A 147 -18.04 -8.34 10.84
CA LYS A 147 -18.78 -9.58 11.03
C LYS A 147 -18.06 -10.79 10.41
N GLN A 148 -18.20 -11.95 11.04
CA GLN A 148 -17.71 -13.22 10.49
C GLN A 148 -18.39 -13.54 9.15
N GLY A 149 -17.68 -14.26 8.28
CA GLY A 149 -18.24 -14.75 7.02
C GLY A 149 -18.23 -13.69 5.91
N ILE A 150 -17.36 -12.69 6.04
CA ILE A 150 -17.14 -11.69 5.00
C ILE A 150 -16.38 -12.28 3.81
N ALA A 151 -15.49 -13.26 4.06
CA ALA A 151 -14.68 -13.90 3.03
C ALA A 151 -15.51 -14.50 1.87
N PRO A 152 -16.56 -15.32 2.11
CA PRO A 152 -17.44 -15.79 1.03
C PRO A 152 -18.15 -14.68 0.26
N LEU A 153 -18.52 -13.59 0.93
CA LEU A 153 -19.17 -12.44 0.27
C LEU A 153 -18.18 -11.68 -0.64
N LEU A 154 -16.92 -11.57 -0.20
CA LEU A 154 -15.85 -10.99 -1.01
C LEU A 154 -15.51 -11.86 -2.20
N GLU A 155 -15.42 -13.18 -2.01
CA GLU A 155 -15.20 -14.12 -3.09
C GLU A 155 -16.29 -13.98 -4.16
N GLN A 156 -17.57 -14.07 -3.77
CA GLN A 156 -18.69 -13.90 -4.69
C GLN A 156 -18.64 -12.53 -5.40
N LYS A 157 -18.27 -11.48 -4.69
CA LYS A 157 -18.15 -10.13 -5.26
C LYS A 157 -17.06 -10.06 -6.32
N ILE A 158 -15.90 -10.66 -6.08
CA ILE A 158 -14.80 -10.73 -7.06
C ILE A 158 -15.24 -11.55 -8.27
N GLU A 159 -15.89 -12.71 -8.09
CA GLU A 159 -16.40 -13.52 -9.19
C GLU A 159 -17.35 -12.76 -10.11
N VAL A 160 -18.29 -12.00 -9.54
CA VAL A 160 -19.21 -11.15 -10.33
C VAL A 160 -18.46 -10.07 -11.13
N LEU A 161 -17.39 -9.51 -10.57
CA LEU A 161 -16.56 -8.54 -11.29
C LEU A 161 -15.74 -9.23 -12.40
N GLU A 162 -15.25 -10.45 -12.15
CA GLU A 162 -14.50 -11.23 -13.13
C GLU A 162 -15.37 -11.65 -14.31
N GLU A 163 -16.61 -12.05 -14.07
CA GLU A 163 -17.60 -12.34 -15.11
C GLU A 163 -17.90 -11.12 -15.98
N LYS A 164 -17.89 -9.92 -15.38
CA LYS A 164 -18.26 -8.68 -16.07
C LYS A 164 -17.10 -8.05 -16.84
N TYR A 165 -15.90 -8.07 -16.26
CA TYR A 165 -14.75 -7.28 -16.74
C TYR A 165 -13.55 -8.13 -17.15
N GLY A 166 -13.62 -9.46 -17.02
CA GLY A 166 -12.49 -10.37 -17.23
C GLY A 166 -11.71 -10.63 -15.94
N PRO A 167 -10.65 -11.46 -15.96
CA PRO A 167 -9.98 -11.92 -14.74
C PRO A 167 -9.32 -10.78 -13.97
N LEU A 168 -9.24 -10.90 -12.64
CA LEU A 168 -8.46 -9.99 -11.80
C LEU A 168 -6.96 -10.17 -12.10
N GLN A 169 -6.30 -9.09 -12.51
CA GLN A 169 -4.89 -9.11 -12.94
C GLN A 169 -3.94 -8.52 -11.90
N GLY A 170 -4.45 -7.70 -10.98
CA GLY A 170 -3.63 -7.06 -9.96
C GLY A 170 -4.38 -5.97 -9.21
N TYR A 171 -3.64 -5.22 -8.41
CA TYR A 171 -4.13 -4.02 -7.74
C TYR A 171 -3.12 -2.87 -7.83
N GLU A 172 -3.58 -1.64 -7.64
CA GLU A 172 -2.76 -0.43 -7.69
C GLU A 172 -3.22 0.59 -6.65
N THR A 173 -2.35 0.92 -5.68
CA THR A 173 -2.63 1.95 -4.66
C THR A 173 -2.48 3.35 -5.26
N PHE A 174 -3.47 4.21 -5.05
CA PHE A 174 -3.48 5.59 -5.53
C PHE A 174 -3.74 6.63 -4.43
N GLY A 175 -4.04 6.19 -3.21
CA GLY A 175 -4.39 7.13 -2.15
C GLY A 175 -4.23 6.55 -0.75
N LEU A 176 -3.96 7.45 0.19
CA LEU A 176 -3.90 7.16 1.61
C LEU A 176 -4.57 8.31 2.35
N ALA A 177 -5.53 8.00 3.21
CA ALA A 177 -6.11 8.98 4.10
C ALA A 177 -6.05 8.46 5.55
N GLU A 178 -5.91 9.38 6.50
CA GLU A 178 -6.28 9.08 7.87
C GLU A 178 -7.74 9.51 8.09
N VAL A 179 -8.58 8.59 8.55
CA VAL A 179 -10.01 8.81 8.76
C VAL A 179 -10.39 8.53 10.21
N GLY A 180 -11.30 9.34 10.76
CA GLY A 180 -11.85 9.16 12.09
C GLY A 180 -13.32 8.76 12.05
N GLY A 181 -13.74 7.89 12.97
CA GLY A 181 -15.14 7.48 13.12
C GLY A 181 -15.46 6.93 14.52
N GLN A 182 -16.67 6.39 14.68
CA GLN A 182 -17.12 5.82 15.98
C GLN A 182 -16.26 4.63 16.44
N SER A 183 -15.59 3.95 15.51
CA SER A 183 -14.70 2.81 15.78
C SER A 183 -13.24 3.21 16.03
N GLY A 184 -12.92 4.51 16.05
CA GLY A 184 -11.55 5.02 16.25
C GLY A 184 -10.96 5.69 15.01
N ARG A 185 -9.63 5.89 15.02
CA ARG A 185 -8.83 6.40 13.90
C ARG A 185 -8.34 5.22 13.05
N ALA A 186 -8.40 5.36 11.74
CA ALA A 186 -7.97 4.33 10.79
C ALA A 186 -7.17 4.96 9.64
N TYR A 187 -6.19 4.22 9.13
CA TYR A 187 -5.64 4.46 7.81
C TYR A 187 -6.55 3.83 6.77
N GLN A 188 -7.06 4.65 5.85
CA GLN A 188 -7.79 4.22 4.68
C GLN A 188 -6.83 4.16 3.49
N PHE A 189 -6.48 2.95 3.06
CA PHE A 189 -5.75 2.70 1.84
C PHE A 189 -6.72 2.65 0.67
N GLN A 190 -6.46 3.42 -0.38
CA GLN A 190 -7.28 3.52 -1.57
C GLN A 190 -6.54 2.96 -2.78
N ALA A 191 -7.17 2.00 -3.44
CA ALA A 191 -6.54 1.28 -4.53
C ALA A 191 -7.57 0.88 -5.60
N PHE A 192 -7.08 0.46 -6.76
CA PHE A 192 -7.87 -0.14 -7.82
C PHE A 192 -7.62 -1.64 -7.88
N LEU A 193 -8.69 -2.43 -8.07
CA LEU A 193 -8.61 -3.78 -8.61
C LEU A 193 -8.58 -3.67 -10.13
N ASN A 194 -7.59 -4.30 -10.77
CA ASN A 194 -7.35 -4.21 -12.21
C ASN A 194 -7.91 -5.44 -12.92
N PHE A 195 -8.96 -5.27 -13.72
CA PHE A 195 -9.60 -6.30 -14.56
C PHE A 195 -9.34 -5.96 -16.04
N GLY A 196 -8.08 -5.98 -16.46
CA GLY A 196 -7.68 -5.55 -17.81
C GLY A 196 -7.81 -4.03 -17.99
N GLU A 197 -8.68 -3.59 -18.89
CA GLU A 197 -8.93 -2.15 -19.13
C GLU A 197 -9.78 -1.50 -18.03
N GLN A 198 -10.50 -2.29 -17.23
CA GLN A 198 -11.34 -1.78 -16.16
C GLN A 198 -10.59 -1.75 -14.82
N LYS A 199 -10.56 -0.57 -14.21
CA LYS A 199 -10.13 -0.37 -12.81
C LYS A 199 -11.35 -0.19 -11.92
N ILE A 200 -11.44 -0.93 -10.81
CA ILE A 200 -12.54 -0.83 -9.84
C ILE A 200 -11.99 -0.34 -8.50
N PRO A 201 -12.43 0.81 -7.98
CA PRO A 201 -11.88 1.34 -6.73
C PRO A 201 -12.28 0.46 -5.55
N TYR A 202 -11.36 0.29 -4.60
CA TYR A 202 -11.63 -0.34 -3.33
C TYR A 202 -10.82 0.32 -2.20
N PHE A 203 -11.34 0.18 -0.99
CA PHE A 203 -10.80 0.76 0.22
C PHE A 203 -10.59 -0.32 1.28
N PHE A 204 -9.42 -0.31 1.92
CA PHE A 204 -9.17 -1.02 3.18
C PHE A 204 -8.97 -0.02 4.30
N TYR A 205 -9.50 -0.35 5.47
CA TYR A 205 -9.36 0.45 6.67
C TYR A 205 -8.56 -0.36 7.68
N LEU A 206 -7.39 0.13 8.06
CA LEU A 206 -6.50 -0.49 9.04
C LEU A 206 -6.39 0.41 10.28
N ASP A 207 -6.30 -0.20 11.46
CA ASP A 207 -6.12 0.56 12.69
C ASP A 207 -4.81 1.34 12.68
N THR A 208 -4.81 2.55 13.26
CA THR A 208 -3.60 3.37 13.39
C THR A 208 -2.65 2.90 14.48
N ARG A 209 -3.12 2.05 15.42
CA ARG A 209 -2.31 1.51 16.52
C ARG A 209 -1.29 0.51 15.99
N GLU A 210 -0.04 0.65 16.40
CA GLU A 210 1.08 -0.14 15.87
C GLU A 210 0.87 -1.65 16.03
N GLU A 211 0.38 -2.10 17.20
CA GLU A 211 0.21 -3.53 17.51
C GLU A 211 -1.03 -4.18 16.86
N GLU A 212 -1.89 -3.41 16.20
CA GLU A 212 -3.18 -3.88 15.70
C GLU A 212 -3.15 -4.06 14.18
N ASP A 213 -2.78 -5.24 13.70
CA ASP A 213 -2.72 -5.56 12.25
C ASP A 213 -4.07 -6.03 11.67
N GLN A 214 -5.12 -5.87 12.45
CA GLN A 214 -6.46 -6.24 12.04
C GLN A 214 -7.08 -5.15 11.17
N TRP A 215 -7.81 -5.57 10.13
CA TRP A 215 -8.57 -4.62 9.32
C TRP A 215 -9.94 -4.35 9.93
N LEU A 216 -10.33 -3.09 9.87
CA LEU A 216 -11.54 -2.52 10.48
C LEU A 216 -12.69 -2.42 9.48
N GLY A 217 -12.39 -2.40 8.18
CA GLY A 217 -13.37 -2.32 7.12
C GLY A 217 -12.79 -2.57 5.74
N PHE A 218 -13.67 -2.92 4.81
CA PHE A 218 -13.36 -3.12 3.41
C PHE A 218 -14.56 -2.68 2.55
N SER A 219 -14.29 -2.02 1.43
CA SER A 219 -15.34 -1.59 0.49
C SER A 219 -14.85 -1.64 -0.94
N ILE A 220 -15.63 -2.23 -1.85
CA ILE A 220 -15.44 -2.10 -3.31
C ILE A 220 -16.50 -1.13 -3.82
N GLN A 221 -16.06 -0.08 -4.51
CA GLN A 221 -16.92 0.93 -5.12
C GLN A 221 -17.41 0.43 -6.49
N ASN A 222 -18.71 0.59 -6.75
CA ASN A 222 -19.38 0.11 -7.96
C ASN A 222 -19.95 1.27 -8.77
#